data_AF-A0A0U1Q3M9-F1
#
_entry.id   AF-A0A0U1Q3M9-F1
#
_cell.length_a   1.000
_cell.length_b   1.000
_cell.length_c   1.000
_cell.angle_alpha   90.00
_cell.angle_beta   90.00
_cell.angle_gamma   90.00
#
_symmetry.space_group_name_H-M   'P 1'
#
loop_
_entity.id
_entity.type
_entity.pdbx_description
1 polymer ?
#
loop_
_entity_poly.entity_id
_entity_poly.type
_entity_poly.pdbx_seq_one_letter_code
_entity_poly.pdbx_strand_id
1 'polypeptide(L)'
;MTAEATTAHGVPASHVHALHAVRKNGYWLALLPQAWRDDETIVREAVARTGMALEFASSRLRADRQVVMLAVSNDGLALSVADQSLRGDREVLRCAARNNFLVYSLAARELRADEDFMVDLFRNVVRPQILCGFMPEEVPQLLDEALQQRRHARMAFFQELHISELS
;
A
#
# COMPACT_ATOMS: atom_id res chain seq x y z
N MET A 1 22.29 35.61 11.33
CA MET A 1 22.27 36.08 9.93
C MET A 1 23.39 35.40 9.18
N THR A 2 23.10 34.30 8.49
CA THR A 2 23.90 33.74 7.39
C THR A 2 22.88 33.05 6.48
N ALA A 3 22.44 33.79 5.47
CA ALA A 3 22.89 33.65 4.09
C ALA A 3 21.86 32.83 3.30
N GLU A 4 21.00 33.59 2.65
CA GLU A 4 20.21 33.28 1.45
C GLU A 4 20.62 31.98 0.74
N ALA A 5 19.81 30.94 0.89
CA ALA A 5 19.87 29.73 0.04
C ALA A 5 18.49 29.40 -0.54
N THR A 6 17.67 30.43 -0.74
CA THR A 6 16.42 30.32 -1.51
C THR A 6 16.76 30.70 -2.95
N THR A 7 17.26 29.74 -3.72
CA THR A 7 17.29 29.84 -5.18
C THR A 7 15.89 30.19 -5.67
N ALA A 8 15.81 31.14 -6.61
CA ALA A 8 14.65 31.95 -6.98
C ALA A 8 13.35 31.22 -7.41
N HIS A 9 13.29 29.88 -7.33
CA HIS A 9 12.17 29.03 -7.71
C HIS A 9 11.73 28.03 -6.61
N GLY A 10 12.14 28.22 -5.34
CA GLY A 10 11.67 27.38 -4.22
C GLY A 10 12.23 25.95 -4.21
N VAL A 11 13.21 25.65 -5.06
CA VAL A 11 13.93 24.37 -5.05
C VAL A 11 14.94 24.40 -3.91
N PRO A 12 14.96 23.41 -3.00
CA PRO A 12 15.89 23.41 -1.88
C PRO A 12 17.33 23.24 -2.38
N ALA A 13 18.26 24.05 -1.86
CA ALA A 13 19.66 24.05 -2.30
C ALA A 13 20.53 23.00 -1.59
N SER A 14 20.04 22.34 -0.53
CA SER A 14 20.78 21.30 0.19
C SER A 14 19.91 20.11 0.61
N HIS A 15 20.56 18.95 0.76
CA HIS A 15 19.91 17.68 1.15
C HIS A 15 19.05 17.81 2.42
N VAL A 16 19.49 18.60 3.40
CA VAL A 16 18.73 18.84 4.64
C VAL A 16 17.42 19.59 4.38
N HIS A 17 17.45 20.60 3.49
CA HIS A 17 16.23 21.32 3.11
C HIS A 17 15.29 20.43 2.28
N ALA A 18 15.84 19.54 1.45
CA ALA A 18 15.09 18.51 0.73
C ALA A 18 14.26 17.66 1.69
N LEU A 19 14.95 17.08 2.68
CA LEU A 19 14.34 16.22 3.70
C LEU A 19 13.28 16.97 4.50
N HIS A 20 13.57 18.23 4.86
CA HIS A 20 12.60 19.06 5.57
C HIS A 20 11.33 19.34 4.74
N ALA A 21 11.49 19.56 3.43
CA ALA A 21 10.37 19.79 2.52
C ALA A 21 9.50 18.53 2.35
N VAL A 22 10.10 17.39 2.01
CA VAL A 22 9.34 16.14 1.79
C VAL A 22 8.67 15.63 3.07
N ARG A 23 9.26 15.90 4.25
CA ARG A 23 8.65 15.58 5.54
C ARG A 23 7.37 16.36 5.81
N LYS A 24 7.26 17.59 5.31
CA LYS A 24 6.02 18.38 5.40
C LYS A 24 4.98 17.91 4.41
N ASN A 25 5.39 17.62 3.17
CA ASN A 25 4.50 17.11 2.13
C ASN A 25 5.31 16.31 1.10
N GLY A 26 5.02 15.01 0.98
CA GLY A 26 5.78 14.10 0.11
C GLY A 26 5.72 14.47 -1.37
N TYR A 27 4.67 15.17 -1.83
CA TYR A 27 4.55 15.63 -3.22
C TYR A 27 5.61 16.66 -3.61
N TRP A 28 6.30 17.27 -2.66
CA TRP A 28 7.39 18.20 -2.96
C TRP A 28 8.55 17.52 -3.68
N LEU A 29 8.63 16.18 -3.62
CA LEU A 29 9.55 15.38 -4.42
C LEU A 29 9.46 15.70 -5.92
N ALA A 30 8.27 16.05 -6.43
CA ALA A 30 8.05 16.45 -7.82
C ALA A 30 8.85 17.70 -8.25
N LEU A 31 9.07 18.62 -7.30
CA LEU A 31 9.78 19.88 -7.53
C LEU A 31 11.29 19.75 -7.36
N LEU A 32 11.77 18.59 -6.87
CA LEU A 32 13.19 18.37 -6.62
C LEU A 32 13.93 17.97 -7.91
N PRO A 33 15.23 18.30 -8.01
CA PRO A 33 16.08 17.86 -9.11
C PRO A 33 16.08 16.34 -9.23
N GLN A 34 16.33 15.83 -10.44
CA GLN A 34 16.31 14.38 -10.71
C GLN A 34 17.28 13.60 -9.80
N ALA A 35 18.43 14.18 -9.46
CA ALA A 35 19.39 13.57 -8.54
C ALA A 35 18.78 13.21 -7.18
N TRP A 36 17.81 14.00 -6.70
CA TRP A 36 17.17 13.80 -5.39
C TRP A 36 15.95 12.90 -5.49
N ARG A 37 15.34 12.82 -6.68
CA ARG A 37 14.31 11.83 -7.01
C ARG A 37 14.86 10.41 -7.16
N ASP A 38 16.18 10.28 -7.29
CA ASP A 38 16.91 9.00 -7.26
C ASP A 38 17.65 8.76 -5.93
N ASP A 39 17.54 9.68 -4.97
CA ASP A 39 18.09 9.51 -3.63
C ASP A 39 17.13 8.69 -2.78
N GLU A 40 17.56 7.48 -2.38
CA GLU A 40 16.75 6.55 -1.60
C GLU A 40 16.27 7.18 -0.27
N THR A 41 17.11 7.97 0.40
CA THR A 41 16.81 8.55 1.71
C THR A 41 15.68 9.57 1.59
N ILE A 42 15.78 10.46 0.59
CA ILE A 42 14.77 11.50 0.34
C ILE A 42 13.46 10.84 -0.11
N VAL A 43 13.52 9.88 -1.02
CA VAL A 43 12.32 9.20 -1.53
C VAL A 43 11.62 8.41 -0.43
N ARG A 44 12.35 7.69 0.42
CA ARG A 44 11.76 6.95 1.54
C ARG A 44 11.02 7.86 2.51
N GLU A 45 11.59 9.01 2.85
CA GLU A 45 10.94 10.01 3.70
C GLU A 45 9.71 10.62 3.02
N ALA A 46 9.77 10.87 1.71
CA ALA A 46 8.64 11.36 0.93
C ALA A 46 7.47 10.35 0.91
N VAL A 47 7.73 9.08 0.60
CA VAL A 47 6.69 8.04 0.52
C VAL A 47 6.13 7.65 1.89
N ALA A 48 6.96 7.70 2.94
CA ALA A 48 6.51 7.53 4.32
C ALA A 48 5.49 8.60 4.72
N ARG A 49 5.64 9.82 4.21
CA ARG A 49 4.67 10.91 4.45
C ARG A 49 3.46 10.79 3.51
N THR A 50 3.68 10.48 2.24
CA THR A 50 2.65 10.44 1.19
C THR A 50 2.96 9.31 0.22
N GLY A 51 2.26 8.17 0.31
CA GLY A 51 2.56 6.98 -0.49
C GLY A 51 2.62 7.25 -2.01
N MET A 52 1.70 8.08 -2.52
CA MET A 52 1.66 8.48 -3.93
C MET A 52 2.86 9.32 -4.41
N ALA A 53 3.70 9.85 -3.50
CA ALA A 53 4.93 10.54 -3.89
C ALA A 53 5.89 9.63 -4.69
N LEU A 54 5.72 8.30 -4.59
CA LEU A 54 6.47 7.31 -5.35
C LEU A 54 6.42 7.55 -6.87
N GLU A 55 5.36 8.17 -7.40
CA GLU A 55 5.23 8.50 -8.82
C GLU A 55 6.40 9.35 -9.35
N PHE A 56 6.93 10.23 -8.50
CA PHE A 56 8.00 11.15 -8.85
C PHE A 56 9.39 10.55 -8.65
N ALA A 57 9.51 9.40 -7.99
CA ALA A 57 10.79 8.74 -7.81
C ALA A 57 11.34 8.22 -9.14
N SER A 58 12.65 7.96 -9.18
CA SER A 58 13.29 7.32 -10.33
C SER A 58 12.66 5.95 -10.62
N SER A 59 12.73 5.50 -11.88
CA SER A 59 12.25 4.16 -12.27
C SER A 59 12.92 3.05 -11.44
N ARG A 60 14.20 3.23 -11.11
CA ARG A 60 14.95 2.34 -10.22
C ARG A 60 14.28 2.20 -8.85
N LEU A 61 13.93 3.31 -8.21
CA LEU A 61 13.31 3.29 -6.88
C LEU A 61 11.83 2.88 -6.92
N ARG A 62 11.14 3.07 -8.05
CA ARG A 62 9.78 2.52 -8.29
C ARG A 62 9.76 1.01 -8.46
N ALA A 63 10.89 0.41 -8.84
CA ALA A 63 11.11 -1.03 -8.88
C ALA A 63 11.73 -1.57 -7.58
N ASP A 64 12.13 -0.69 -6.65
CA ASP A 64 12.67 -1.10 -5.37
C ASP A 64 11.54 -1.58 -4.45
N ARG A 65 11.56 -2.88 -4.17
CA ARG A 65 10.56 -3.54 -3.33
C ARG A 65 10.42 -2.89 -1.96
N GLN A 66 11.51 -2.47 -1.31
CA GLN A 66 11.45 -1.89 0.04
C GLN A 66 10.80 -0.51 0.03
N VAL A 67 11.14 0.32 -0.96
CA VAL A 67 10.53 1.64 -1.15
C VAL A 67 9.05 1.52 -1.46
N VAL A 68 8.68 0.60 -2.36
CA VAL A 68 7.29 0.34 -2.72
C VAL A 68 6.50 -0.20 -1.54
N MET A 69 7.06 -1.14 -0.77
CA MET A 69 6.43 -1.66 0.45
C MET A 69 6.11 -0.53 1.44
N LEU A 70 7.03 0.41 1.64
CA LEU A 70 6.80 1.57 2.49
C LEU A 70 5.67 2.45 1.93
N ALA A 71 5.67 2.70 0.62
CA ALA A 71 4.63 3.50 -0.04
C ALA A 71 3.24 2.87 0.08
N VAL A 72 3.09 1.57 -0.22
CA VAL A 72 1.79 0.86 -0.18
C VAL A 72 1.29 0.63 1.23
N SER A 73 2.19 0.55 2.22
CA SER A 73 1.83 0.48 3.63
C SER A 73 1.19 1.78 4.14
N ASN A 74 1.47 2.91 3.49
CA ASN A 74 0.88 4.20 3.79
C ASN A 74 -0.36 4.48 2.91
N ASP A 75 -0.26 4.23 1.60
CA ASP A 75 -1.36 4.36 0.64
C ASP A 75 -1.35 3.20 -0.35
N GLY A 76 -2.34 2.31 -0.26
CA GLY A 76 -2.42 1.12 -1.12
C GLY A 76 -2.42 1.46 -2.62
N LEU A 77 -2.93 2.62 -3.02
CA LEU A 77 -2.95 3.04 -4.43
C LEU A 77 -1.56 3.36 -4.98
N ALA A 78 -0.53 3.50 -4.13
CA ALA A 78 0.86 3.64 -4.57
C ALA A 78 1.34 2.45 -5.42
N LEU A 79 0.68 1.29 -5.33
CA LEU A 79 0.94 0.14 -6.20
C LEU A 79 0.67 0.45 -7.69
N SER A 80 -0.22 1.41 -7.99
CA SER A 80 -0.51 1.83 -9.37
C SER A 80 0.69 2.49 -10.04
N VAL A 81 1.53 3.19 -9.27
CA VAL A 81 2.72 3.87 -9.76
C VAL A 81 3.99 3.05 -9.55
N ALA A 82 3.95 1.98 -8.77
CA ALA A 82 5.05 1.02 -8.69
C ALA A 82 5.34 0.35 -10.04
N ASP A 83 6.54 -0.21 -10.17
CA ASP A 83 6.90 -1.01 -11.33
C ASP A 83 5.94 -2.21 -11.50
N GLN A 84 5.65 -2.58 -12.75
CA GLN A 84 4.72 -3.67 -13.05
C GLN A 84 5.19 -5.02 -12.49
N SER A 85 6.51 -5.24 -12.38
CA SER A 85 7.07 -6.46 -11.80
C SER A 85 6.62 -6.70 -10.36
N LEU A 86 6.34 -5.63 -9.60
CA LEU A 86 5.90 -5.72 -8.19
C LEU A 86 4.40 -5.95 -8.04
N ARG A 87 3.60 -5.81 -9.12
CA ARG A 87 2.16 -6.08 -9.09
C ARG A 87 1.81 -7.57 -9.03
N GLY A 88 2.78 -8.44 -9.30
CA GLY A 88 2.68 -9.88 -9.08
C GLY A 88 3.16 -10.34 -7.70
N ASP A 89 3.73 -9.44 -6.88
CA ASP A 89 4.22 -9.80 -5.55
C ASP A 89 3.04 -9.91 -4.57
N ARG A 90 2.83 -11.14 -4.08
CA ARG A 90 1.78 -11.49 -3.13
C ARG A 90 1.86 -10.67 -1.83
N GLU A 91 3.06 -10.42 -1.32
CA GLU A 91 3.25 -9.68 -0.07
C GLU A 91 2.99 -8.19 -0.25
N VAL A 92 3.44 -7.61 -1.36
CA VAL A 92 3.17 -6.21 -1.71
C VAL A 92 1.66 -5.99 -1.83
N LEU A 93 0.96 -6.88 -2.53
CA LEU A 93 -0.48 -6.78 -2.70
C LEU A 93 -1.24 -6.96 -1.37
N ARG A 94 -0.81 -7.90 -0.52
CA ARG A 94 -1.36 -8.05 0.83
C ARG A 94 -1.18 -6.77 1.65
N CYS A 95 -0.01 -6.15 1.59
CA CYS A 95 0.24 -4.90 2.30
C CYS A 95 -0.69 -3.78 1.79
N ALA A 96 -0.76 -3.60 0.47
CA ALA A 96 -1.61 -2.59 -0.16
C ALA A 96 -3.11 -2.78 0.17
N ALA A 97 -3.58 -4.02 0.13
CA ALA A 97 -4.99 -4.37 0.32
C ALA A 97 -5.49 -4.13 1.76
N ARG A 98 -4.59 -4.03 2.74
CA ARG A 98 -4.95 -3.65 4.13
C ARG A 98 -5.51 -2.24 4.21
N ASN A 99 -5.01 -1.33 3.36
CA ASN A 99 -5.40 0.08 3.37
C ASN A 99 -6.46 0.40 2.32
N ASN A 100 -6.36 -0.21 1.14
CA ASN A 100 -7.33 0.00 0.07
C ASN A 100 -7.53 -1.30 -0.72
N PHE A 101 -8.72 -1.91 -0.62
CA PHE A 101 -8.99 -3.17 -1.31
C PHE A 101 -8.99 -3.01 -2.84
N LEU A 102 -9.32 -1.83 -3.40
CA LEU A 102 -9.40 -1.60 -4.84
C LEU A 102 -8.08 -1.89 -5.58
N VAL A 103 -6.98 -2.01 -4.85
CA VAL A 103 -5.66 -2.42 -5.37
C VAL A 103 -5.66 -3.81 -5.98
N TYR A 104 -6.62 -4.70 -5.67
CA TYR A 104 -6.69 -6.01 -6.34
C TYR A 104 -6.85 -5.83 -7.86
N SER A 105 -7.51 -4.77 -8.33
CA SER A 105 -7.65 -4.47 -9.77
C SER A 105 -6.30 -4.16 -10.45
N LEU A 106 -5.31 -3.70 -9.68
CA LEU A 106 -3.95 -3.41 -10.12
C LEU A 106 -3.05 -4.64 -10.11
N ALA A 107 -3.46 -5.71 -9.44
CA ALA A 107 -2.70 -6.94 -9.37
C ALA A 107 -2.53 -7.58 -10.75
N ALA A 108 -1.39 -8.27 -10.93
CA ALA A 108 -1.12 -9.06 -12.12
C ALA A 108 -2.27 -10.05 -12.38
N ARG A 109 -2.54 -10.34 -13.66
CA ARG A 109 -3.70 -11.16 -14.06
C ARG A 109 -3.64 -12.54 -13.43
N GLU A 110 -2.44 -13.08 -13.33
CA GLU A 110 -2.13 -14.38 -12.73
C GLU A 110 -2.55 -14.42 -11.27
N LEU A 111 -2.28 -13.34 -10.51
CA LEU A 111 -2.62 -13.26 -9.09
C LEU A 111 -4.10 -12.97 -8.85
N ARG A 112 -4.77 -12.29 -9.80
CA ARG A 112 -6.24 -12.13 -9.77
C ARG A 112 -6.99 -13.41 -10.10
N ALA A 113 -6.41 -14.28 -10.92
CA ALA A 113 -6.97 -15.58 -11.26
C ALA A 113 -6.73 -16.64 -10.16
N ASP A 114 -5.87 -16.33 -9.19
CA ASP A 114 -5.59 -17.20 -8.05
C ASP A 114 -6.68 -17.05 -6.98
N GLU A 115 -7.68 -17.93 -7.06
CA GLU A 115 -8.84 -17.94 -6.17
C GLU A 115 -8.44 -18.10 -4.70
N ASP A 116 -7.50 -19.00 -4.39
CA ASP A 116 -7.02 -19.25 -3.02
C ASP A 116 -6.40 -17.99 -2.42
N PHE A 117 -5.55 -17.32 -3.19
CA PHE A 117 -4.95 -16.07 -2.77
C PHE A 117 -5.99 -14.97 -2.57
N MET A 118 -6.96 -14.84 -3.49
CA MET A 118 -7.98 -13.81 -3.41
C MET A 118 -8.92 -14.04 -2.21
N VAL A 119 -9.37 -15.27 -1.98
CA VAL A 119 -10.16 -15.64 -0.79
C VAL A 119 -9.41 -15.31 0.49
N ASP A 120 -8.12 -15.67 0.56
CA ASP A 120 -7.30 -15.37 1.73
C ASP A 120 -7.11 -13.85 1.93
N LEU A 121 -6.88 -13.10 0.84
CA LEU A 121 -6.78 -11.64 0.87
C LEU A 121 -8.08 -11.01 1.43
N PHE A 122 -9.25 -11.40 0.92
CA PHE A 122 -10.52 -10.85 1.38
C PHE A 122 -10.89 -11.28 2.79
N ARG A 123 -10.58 -12.52 3.17
CA ARG A 123 -10.94 -13.08 4.48
C ARG A 123 -10.06 -12.54 5.60
N ASN A 124 -8.75 -12.50 5.36
CA ASN A 124 -7.75 -12.32 6.39
C ASN A 124 -7.03 -10.97 6.34
N VAL A 125 -7.07 -10.26 5.21
CA VAL A 125 -6.27 -9.03 5.00
C VAL A 125 -7.14 -7.79 4.86
N VAL A 126 -8.19 -7.84 4.04
CA VAL A 126 -9.11 -6.71 3.85
C VAL A 126 -9.97 -6.52 5.11
N ARG A 127 -9.94 -5.33 5.70
CA ARG A 127 -10.81 -5.02 6.85
C ARG A 127 -12.29 -5.05 6.40
N PRO A 128 -13.20 -5.64 7.19
CA PRO A 128 -14.62 -5.71 6.84
C PRO A 128 -15.28 -4.36 6.56
N GLN A 129 -14.76 -3.27 7.13
CA GLN A 129 -15.30 -1.92 6.97
C GLN A 129 -15.04 -1.29 5.59
N ILE A 130 -14.15 -1.87 4.77
CA ILE A 130 -13.76 -1.31 3.46
C ILE A 130 -14.48 -2.03 2.30
N LEU A 131 -15.29 -3.05 2.57
CA LEU A 131 -16.12 -3.76 1.58
C LEU A 131 -17.33 -2.93 1.10
N CYS A 132 -17.12 -1.65 0.79
CA CYS A 132 -18.18 -0.74 0.40
C CYS A 132 -18.62 -1.02 -1.06
N GLY A 133 -19.80 -1.63 -1.24
CA GLY A 133 -20.77 -1.43 -2.33
C GLY A 133 -20.37 -1.73 -3.80
N PHE A 134 -19.09 -1.85 -4.13
CA PHE A 134 -18.60 -2.07 -5.50
C PHE A 134 -17.70 -3.31 -5.50
N MET A 135 -18.34 -4.47 -5.43
CA MET A 135 -17.68 -5.74 -5.73
C MET A 135 -17.95 -6.11 -7.20
N PRO A 136 -16.95 -6.55 -7.99
CA PRO A 136 -17.17 -7.19 -9.30
C PRO A 136 -18.00 -8.45 -9.12
N GLU A 137 -18.92 -8.78 -10.01
CA GLU A 137 -19.85 -9.92 -9.86
C GLU A 137 -19.21 -11.28 -9.52
N GLU A 138 -17.93 -11.50 -9.84
CA GLU A 138 -17.23 -12.76 -9.51
C GLU A 138 -16.76 -12.85 -8.04
N VAL A 139 -16.56 -11.73 -7.36
CA VAL A 139 -16.05 -11.68 -5.98
C VAL A 139 -17.12 -11.89 -4.88
N PRO A 140 -18.40 -11.48 -5.04
CA PRO A 140 -19.48 -11.67 -4.07
C PRO A 140 -19.71 -13.11 -3.69
N GLN A 141 -19.61 -14.07 -4.62
CA GLN A 141 -19.82 -15.49 -4.31
C GLN A 141 -18.70 -16.01 -3.39
N LEU A 142 -17.44 -15.76 -3.77
CA LEU A 142 -16.27 -16.11 -2.96
C LEU A 142 -16.26 -15.39 -1.61
N LEU A 143 -16.73 -14.13 -1.56
CA LEU A 143 -16.85 -13.38 -0.33
C LEU A 143 -17.99 -13.89 0.56
N ASP A 144 -19.16 -14.20 0.01
CA ASP A 144 -20.30 -14.72 0.76
C ASP A 144 -19.96 -16.08 1.38
N GLU A 145 -19.31 -16.97 0.62
CA GLU A 145 -18.77 -18.21 1.15
C GLU A 145 -17.72 -17.97 2.24
N ALA A 146 -16.81 -17.01 2.03
CA ALA A 146 -15.79 -16.67 3.02
C ALA A 146 -16.38 -16.07 4.31
N LEU A 147 -17.40 -15.22 4.20
CA LEU A 147 -18.10 -14.62 5.33
C LEU A 147 -18.97 -15.64 6.06
N GLN A 148 -19.64 -16.56 5.35
CA GLN A 148 -20.38 -17.66 5.94
C GLN A 148 -19.45 -18.57 6.77
N GLN A 149 -18.32 -19.00 6.21
CA GLN A 149 -17.35 -19.82 6.93
C GLN A 149 -16.79 -19.12 8.17
N ARG A 150 -16.59 -17.79 8.11
CA ARG A 150 -16.15 -17.01 9.28
C ARG A 150 -17.22 -16.94 10.38
N ARG A 151 -18.50 -16.83 10.01
CA ARG A 151 -19.62 -16.93 10.96
C ARG A 151 -19.67 -18.31 11.60
N HIS A 152 -19.54 -19.38 10.81
CA HIS A 152 -19.51 -20.75 11.34
C HIS A 152 -18.31 -21.00 12.27
N ALA A 153 -17.10 -20.60 11.88
CA ALA A 153 -15.91 -20.72 12.72
C ALA A 153 -16.03 -19.95 14.03
N ARG A 154 -16.61 -18.73 13.99
CA ARG A 154 -16.86 -17.94 15.20
C ARG A 154 -17.88 -18.64 16.11
N MET A 155 -18.97 -19.16 15.56
CA MET A 155 -19.99 -19.86 16.35
C MET A 155 -19.48 -21.19 16.93
N ALA A 156 -18.67 -21.95 16.17
CA ALA A 156 -18.04 -23.18 16.64
C ALA A 156 -17.04 -22.92 17.79
N PHE A 157 -16.23 -21.86 17.68
CA PHE A 157 -15.32 -21.44 18.75
C PHE A 157 -16.05 -21.06 20.05
N PHE A 158 -17.21 -20.39 19.95
CA PHE A 158 -18.04 -20.08 21.12
C PHE A 158 -18.71 -21.33 21.74
N GLN A 159 -19.04 -22.35 20.93
CA GLN A 159 -19.57 -23.62 21.44
C GLN A 159 -18.50 -24.44 22.16
N GLU A 160 -17.26 -24.49 21.65
CA GLU A 160 -16.15 -25.21 22.30
C GLU A 160 -15.74 -24.58 23.64
N LEU A 161 -15.79 -23.25 23.75
CA LEU A 161 -15.55 -22.53 25.02
C LEU A 161 -16.62 -22.84 26.08
N HIS A 162 -17.89 -23.00 25.69
CA HIS A 162 -18.95 -23.39 26.63
C HIS A 162 -18.87 -24.85 27.08
N ILE A 163 -18.31 -25.75 26.26
CA ILE A 163 -18.17 -27.17 26.60
C ILE A 163 -16.98 -27.39 27.55
N SER A 164 -15.94 -26.58 27.47
CA SER A 164 -14.73 -26.68 28.31
C SER A 164 -14.86 -26.04 29.71
N GLU A 165 -15.84 -25.15 29.93
CA GLU A 165 -16.17 -24.65 31.28
C GLU A 165 -17.16 -25.56 32.05
N LEU A 166 -17.72 -26.59 31.38
CA LEU A 166 -18.71 -27.51 31.95
C LEU A 166 -18.18 -28.96 32.15
N SER A 167 -16.89 -29.21 31.90
CA SER A 167 -16.18 -30.48 32.12
C SER A 167 -15.13 -30.35 33.21
#